data_AF-A0A933KQN2-F1
#
_entry.id   AF-A0A933KQN2-F1
#
_cell.length_a   1.000
_cell.length_b   1.000
_cell.length_c   1.000
_cell.angle_alpha   90.00
_cell.angle_beta   90.00
_cell.angle_gamma   90.00
#
_symmetry.space_group_name_H-M   'P 1'
#
loop_
_entity.id
_entity.type
_entity.pdbx_description
1 polymer ?
#
loop_
_entity_poly.entity_id
_entity_poly.type
_entity_poly.pdbx_seq_one_letter_code
_entity_poly.pdbx_strand_id
1 'polypeptide(L)'
;MEPDLPDLAVVTDPVAVARSRHGATGAILAAGMLGIDVALGRKVKQEAPVVVAAATEPVDIDNDGIEVAVDEQTSVFAPPQPRSTPAQR
;
A
#
# COMPACT_ATOMS: atom_id res chain seq x y z
N MET A 1 -6.18 15.15 -27.44
CA MET A 1 -5.51 13.85 -27.34
C MET A 1 -5.32 13.63 -25.85
N GLU A 2 -6.27 12.93 -25.22
CA GLU A 2 -6.18 12.62 -23.78
C GLU A 2 -5.01 11.64 -23.58
N PRO A 3 -4.11 11.89 -22.62
CA PRO A 3 -3.07 10.93 -22.29
C PRO A 3 -3.70 9.70 -21.63
N ASP A 4 -3.35 8.52 -22.14
CA ASP A 4 -3.73 7.21 -21.60
C ASP A 4 -2.98 6.99 -20.28
N LEU A 5 -3.60 7.38 -19.16
CA LEU A 5 -3.02 7.22 -17.82
C LEU A 5 -3.07 5.74 -17.43
N PRO A 6 -1.96 5.14 -16.95
CA PRO A 6 -1.97 3.75 -16.51
C PRO A 6 -2.94 3.56 -15.36
N ASP A 7 -3.74 2.50 -15.41
CA ASP A 7 -4.66 2.10 -14.36
C ASP A 7 -3.85 1.71 -13.11
N LEU A 8 -3.68 2.65 -12.18
CA LEU A 8 -3.00 2.47 -10.90
C LEU A 8 -3.89 1.78 -9.86
N ALA A 9 -4.86 0.96 -10.28
CA ALA A 9 -5.55 0.07 -9.38
C ALA A 9 -4.51 -0.81 -8.68
N VAL A 10 -4.25 -0.52 -7.40
CA VAL A 10 -3.43 -1.39 -6.55
C VAL A 10 -4.22 -2.68 -6.38
N VAL A 11 -3.98 -3.63 -7.28
CA VAL A 11 -4.56 -4.97 -7.20
C VAL A 11 -3.92 -5.64 -5.99
N THR A 12 -4.59 -5.48 -4.85
CA THR A 12 -4.14 -6.07 -3.59
C THR A 12 -4.48 -7.55 -3.63
N ASP A 13 -3.48 -8.43 -3.75
CA ASP A 13 -3.68 -9.87 -3.68
C ASP A 13 -4.04 -10.27 -2.23
N PRO A 14 -5.29 -10.68 -1.95
CA PRO A 14 -5.73 -11.01 -0.60
C PRO A 14 -4.98 -12.22 -0.03
N VAL A 15 -4.49 -13.13 -0.88
CA VAL A 15 -3.72 -14.31 -0.47
C VAL A 15 -2.33 -13.89 -0.02
N ALA A 16 -1.67 -13.00 -0.76
CA ALA A 16 -0.38 -12.44 -0.38
C ALA A 16 -0.45 -11.64 0.94
N VAL A 17 -1.50 -10.83 1.11
CA VAL A 17 -1.73 -10.08 2.36
C VAL A 17 -2.03 -11.00 3.54
N ALA A 18 -2.85 -12.04 3.34
CA ALA A 18 -3.14 -13.00 4.40
C ALA A 18 -1.89 -13.81 4.78
N ARG A 19 -1.05 -14.16 3.81
CA ARG A 19 0.22 -14.84 4.04
C ARG A 19 1.20 -14.00 4.86
N SER A 20 1.33 -12.71 4.56
CA SER A 20 2.27 -11.84 5.28
C SER A 20 1.85 -11.58 6.73
N ARG A 21 0.55 -11.50 7.00
CA ARG A 21 0.00 -11.22 8.34
C ARG A 21 -0.23 -12.46 9.20
N HIS A 22 -0.58 -13.59 8.59
CA HIS A 22 -1.06 -14.79 9.31
C HIS A 22 -0.43 -16.10 8.82
N GLY A 23 0.62 -16.03 7.98
CA GLY A 23 1.34 -17.19 7.49
C GLY A 23 0.52 -18.08 6.54
N ALA A 24 0.99 -19.31 6.35
CA ALA A 24 0.42 -20.25 5.37
C ALA A 24 -1.06 -20.58 5.65
N THR A 25 -1.46 -20.70 6.93
CA THR A 25 -2.85 -20.97 7.31
C THR A 25 -3.78 -19.84 6.86
N GLY A 26 -3.38 -18.58 7.05
CA GLY A 26 -4.15 -17.43 6.57
C GLY A 26 -4.24 -17.38 5.04
N ALA A 27 -3.15 -17.72 4.35
CA ALA A 27 -3.13 -17.79 2.89
C ALA A 27 -4.14 -18.83 2.35
N ILE A 28 -4.19 -20.02 2.96
CA ILE A 28 -5.13 -21.09 2.56
C ILE A 28 -6.58 -20.64 2.78
N LEU A 29 -6.89 -20.02 3.91
CA LEU A 29 -8.23 -19.49 4.19
C LEU A 29 -8.64 -18.41 3.20
N ALA A 30 -7.75 -17.45 2.91
CA ALA A 30 -8.01 -16.39 1.93
C ALA A 30 -8.23 -16.94 0.52
N ALA A 31 -7.43 -17.93 0.10
CA ALA A 31 -7.60 -18.60 -1.18
C ALA A 31 -8.94 -19.36 -1.27
N GLY A 32 -9.36 -20.01 -0.19
CA GLY A 32 -10.66 -20.69 -0.12
C GLY A 32 -11.83 -19.72 -0.25
N MET A 33 -11.78 -18.58 0.45
CA MET A 33 -12.80 -17.53 0.34
C MET A 33 -12.83 -16.91 -1.06
N LEU A 34 -11.67 -16.66 -1.66
CA LEU A 34 -11.56 -16.17 -3.04
C LEU A 34 -12.21 -17.15 -4.03
N GLY A 35 -11.93 -18.46 -3.89
CA GLY A 35 -12.55 -19.49 -4.72
C GLY A 35 -14.07 -19.55 -4.58
N ILE A 36 -14.60 -19.35 -3.36
CA ILE A 36 -16.05 -19.27 -3.10
C ILE A 36 -16.66 -18.03 -3.74
N ASP A 37 -16.03 -16.86 -3.61
CA ASP A 37 -16.51 -15.62 -4.22
C ASP A 37 -16.54 -15.71 -5.76
N VAL A 38 -15.55 -16.39 -6.38
CA VAL A 38 -15.53 -16.69 -7.82
C VAL A 38 -16.67 -17.63 -8.20
N ALA A 39 -16.87 -18.71 -7.45
CA ALA A 39 -17.93 -19.68 -7.72
C ALA A 39 -19.34 -19.08 -7.59
N LEU A 40 -19.53 -18.14 -6.68
CA LEU A 40 -20.78 -17.42 -6.48
C LEU A 40 -20.98 -16.24 -7.46
N GLY A 41 -20.02 -16.00 -8.37
CA GLY A 41 -20.11 -14.94 -9.37
C GLY A 41 -20.18 -13.54 -8.75
N ARG A 42 -19.58 -13.35 -7.57
CA ARG A 42 -19.61 -12.07 -6.88
C ARG A 42 -18.83 -11.05 -7.71
N LYS A 43 -19.52 -9.99 -8.16
CA LYS A 43 -18.86 -8.90 -8.90
C LYS A 43 -17.70 -8.38 -8.05
N VAL A 44 -16.50 -8.35 -8.65
CA VAL A 44 -15.35 -7.66 -8.08
C VAL A 44 -15.83 -6.28 -7.68
N LYS A 45 -15.76 -5.95 -6.39
CA LYS A 45 -16.08 -4.61 -5.92
C LYS A 45 -15.12 -3.70 -6.67
N GLN A 46 -15.63 -2.92 -7.62
CA GLN A 46 -14.88 -1.80 -8.17
C GLN A 46 -14.66 -0.89 -6.97
N GLU A 47 -13.45 -0.90 -6.42
CA GLU A 47 -13.08 0.10 -5.44
C GLU A 47 -13.27 1.44 -6.12
N ALA A 48 -14.11 2.30 -5.53
CA ALA A 48 -14.26 3.66 -6.02
C ALA A 48 -12.85 4.25 -6.13
N PRO A 49 -12.49 4.88 -7.25
CA PRO A 49 -11.13 5.35 -7.46
C PRO A 49 -10.74 6.22 -6.27
N VAL A 50 -9.80 5.73 -5.48
CA VAL A 50 -9.18 6.53 -4.42
C VAL A 50 -8.38 7.57 -5.19
N VAL A 51 -8.98 8.74 -5.38
CA VAL A 51 -8.29 9.89 -5.97
C VAL A 51 -7.30 10.37 -4.92
N VAL A 52 -6.14 9.72 -4.88
CA VAL A 52 -4.95 10.28 -4.27
C VAL A 52 -4.59 11.46 -5.16
N ALA A 53 -4.70 12.67 -4.64
CA ALA A 53 -4.18 13.85 -5.31
C ALA A 53 -2.65 13.70 -5.39
N ALA A 54 -2.17 12.99 -6.42
CA ALA A 54 -0.77 13.00 -6.81
C ALA A 54 -0.53 14.35 -7.50
N ALA A 55 -0.37 15.38 -6.68
CA ALA A 55 0.22 16.61 -7.17
C ALA A 55 1.70 16.29 -7.44
N THR A 56 2.06 16.32 -8.73
CA THR A 56 3.42 16.31 -9.34
C THR A 56 4.11 14.97 -9.61
N GLU A 57 5.13 15.07 -10.48
CA GLU A 57 6.07 13.99 -10.82
C GLU A 57 6.69 13.39 -9.55
N PRO A 58 6.99 12.07 -9.53
CA PRO A 58 7.71 11.46 -8.42
C PRO A 58 9.03 12.18 -8.19
N VAL A 59 9.21 12.76 -6.99
CA VAL A 59 10.47 13.38 -6.57
C VAL A 59 11.42 12.29 -6.10
N ASP A 60 12.71 12.41 -6.42
CA ASP A 60 13.73 11.45 -6.00
C ASP A 60 14.06 11.67 -4.53
N ILE A 61 13.32 11.03 -3.63
CA ILE A 61 13.49 11.18 -2.17
C ILE A 61 14.89 10.72 -1.70
N ASP A 62 15.52 9.81 -2.45
CA ASP A 62 16.84 9.30 -2.10
C ASP A 62 17.93 10.37 -2.32
N ASN A 63 17.79 11.19 -3.37
CA ASN A 63 18.74 12.27 -3.69
C ASN A 63 18.30 13.68 -3.22
N ASP A 64 17.01 13.99 -3.29
CA ASP A 64 16.42 15.31 -3.03
C ASP A 64 15.93 15.46 -1.58
N GLY A 65 15.64 14.35 -0.89
CA GLY A 65 15.14 14.33 0.47
C GLY A 65 13.68 14.81 0.60
N ILE A 66 13.28 15.16 1.84
CA ILE A 66 11.93 15.65 2.17
C ILE A 66 12.08 16.98 2.91
N GLU A 67 11.53 18.06 2.35
CA GLU A 67 11.48 19.37 3.00
C GLU A 67 10.10 19.58 3.66
N VAL A 68 10.10 19.93 4.94
CA VAL A 68 8.90 20.29 5.69
C VAL A 68 9.15 21.65 6.34
N ALA A 69 8.47 22.68 5.84
CA ALA A 69 8.50 24.00 6.47
C ALA A 69 7.76 23.94 7.82
N VAL A 70 8.45 24.29 8.89
CA VAL A 70 7.91 24.33 10.26
C VAL A 70 7.90 25.77 10.72
N ASP A 71 6.77 26.22 11.28
CA ASP A 71 6.61 27.56 11.86
C ASP A 71 6.55 27.50 13.40
N GLU A 72 6.43 28.67 14.04
CA GLU A 72 6.39 28.81 15.49
C GLU A 72 5.17 28.13 16.15
N GLN A 73 4.17 27.72 15.36
CA GLN A 73 2.97 27.04 15.86
C GLN A 73 2.96 25.53 15.58
N THR A 74 3.95 25.02 14.84
CA THR A 74 3.99 23.64 14.38
C THR A 74 5.13 22.88 15.06
N SER A 75 4.85 21.70 15.62
CA SER A 75 5.90 20.82 16.16
C SER A 75 5.81 19.43 15.57
N VAL A 76 6.96 18.90 15.16
CA VAL A 76 7.10 17.54 14.66
C VAL A 76 7.82 16.72 15.73
N PHE A 77 7.14 15.70 16.24
CA PHE A 77 7.71 14.79 17.23
C PHE A 77 7.83 13.39 16.63
N ALA A 78 9.07 12.92 16.47
CA ALA A 78 9.35 11.53 16.12
C ALA A 78 9.67 10.74 17.40
N PRO A 79 8.88 9.72 17.77
CA PRO A 79 9.19 8.89 18.93
C PRO A 79 10.47 8.08 18.69
N PRO A 80 11.19 7.68 19.76
CA PRO A 80 12.35 6.80 19.65
C PRO A 80 12.04 5.57 18.81
N GLN A 81 12.77 5.37 17.72
CA GLN A 81 12.58 4.22 16.84
C GLN A 81 13.17 2.97 17.51
N PRO A 82 12.49 1.81 17.45
CA PRO A 82 13.05 0.55 17.90
C PRO A 82 14.38 0.27 17.19
N ARG A 83 15.35 -0.30 17.90
CA ARG A 83 16.60 -0.75 17.26
C ARG A 83 16.28 -1.84 16.25
N SER A 84 16.61 -1.61 14.99
CA SER A 84 16.57 -2.66 13.96
C SER A 84 17.59 -3.74 14.31
N THR A 85 17.19 -4.99 14.18
CA THR A 85 18.13 -6.12 14.26
C THR A 85 19.09 -6.01 13.08
N PRO A 86 20.42 -6.15 13.27
CA PRO A 86 21.37 -6.17 12.17
C PRO A 86 20.95 -7.25 11.17
N ALA A 87 20.95 -6.91 9.88
CA ALA A 87 20.71 -7.89 8.82
C ALA A 87 21.72 -9.03 8.96
N GLN A 88 21.24 -10.26 9.12
CA GLN A 88 22.11 -11.43 9.04
C GLN A 88 22.58 -11.58 7.59
N ARG A 89 23.90 -11.55 7.40
CA ARG A 89 24.56 -11.74 6.11
C ARG A 89 24.59 -13.22 5.73
#